data_AF-A0A3P8IY49-F1
#
_entry.id   AF-A0A3P8IY49-F1
#
_cell.length_a   1.000
_cell.length_b   1.000
_cell.length_c   1.000
_cell.angle_alpha   90.00
_cell.angle_beta   90.00
_cell.angle_gamma   90.00
#
_symmetry.space_group_name_H-M   'P 1'
#
loop_
_entity.id
_entity.type
_entity.pdbx_description
1 polymer ?
#
loop_
_entity_poly.entity_id
_entity_poly.type
_entity_poly.pdbx_seq_one_letter_code
_entity_poly.pdbx_strand_id
1 'polypeptide(L)'
;MALLSPRPPAFLAINEPENSLHRQMFPALARLIVEASRYSQIWLTSHSAELTELISSLAESQIYELETAAVRPESEAEKPAARRAL
;
A
#
# COMPACT_ATOMS: atom_id res chain seq x y z
N MET A 1 7.75 6.98 14.10
CA MET A 1 7.76 6.68 15.56
C MET A 1 7.21 5.28 15.90
N ALA A 2 6.35 4.65 15.09
CA ALA A 2 5.86 3.29 15.38
C ALA A 2 6.90 2.16 15.19
N LEU A 3 7.78 2.26 14.18
CA LEU A 3 8.79 1.24 13.85
C LEU A 3 9.84 0.99 14.96
N LEU A 4 9.96 1.90 15.92
CA LEU A 4 10.92 1.84 17.03
C LEU A 4 10.20 1.81 18.40
N SER A 5 8.92 1.45 18.43
CA SER A 5 8.17 1.38 19.67
C SER A 5 8.78 0.33 20.62
N PRO A 6 9.03 0.65 21.90
CA PRO A 6 9.49 -0.34 22.89
C PRO A 6 8.43 -1.39 23.22
N ARG A 7 7.16 -1.14 22.85
CA ARG A 7 6.08 -2.14 22.82
C ARG A 7 5.46 -2.12 21.43
N PRO A 8 6.00 -2.91 20.48
CA PRO A 8 5.48 -2.93 19.12
C PRO A 8 4.06 -3.54 19.11
N PRO A 9 3.13 -2.99 18.30
CA PRO A 9 1.81 -3.60 18.13
C PRO A 9 1.96 -4.93 17.37
N ALA A 10 1.00 -5.86 17.53
CA ALA A 10 1.02 -7.11 16.76
C ALA A 10 0.90 -6.88 15.23
N PHE A 11 0.21 -5.80 14.83
CA PHE A 11 0.01 -5.40 13.45
C PHE A 11 0.24 -3.88 13.27
N LEU A 12 0.90 -3.50 12.17
CA LEU A 12 1.19 -2.12 11.81
C LEU A 12 0.89 -1.87 10.34
N ALA A 13 -0.04 -0.96 10.06
CA ALA A 13 -0.29 -0.45 8.71
C ALA A 13 0.43 0.90 8.52
N ILE A 14 1.26 1.01 7.49
CA ILE A 14 2.06 2.21 7.18
C ILE A 14 1.71 2.66 5.77
N ASN A 15 1.36 3.95 5.62
CA ASN A 15 1.09 4.56 4.33
C ASN A 15 2.23 5.48 3.91
N GLU A 16 2.84 5.19 2.78
CA GLU A 16 3.87 5.99 2.11
C GLU A 16 4.97 6.48 3.07
N PRO A 17 5.69 5.59 3.77
CA PRO A 17 6.76 5.98 4.68
C PRO A 17 7.91 6.71 3.99
N GLU A 18 8.04 6.58 2.67
CA GLU A 18 8.98 7.33 1.83
C GLU A 18 8.58 8.78 1.58
N ASN A 19 7.34 9.17 1.91
CA ASN A 19 6.86 10.50 1.60
C ASN A 19 7.73 11.54 2.32
N SER A 20 8.18 12.56 1.58
CA SER A 20 9.13 13.57 2.02
C SER A 20 10.55 13.08 2.39
N LEU A 21 10.91 11.81 2.13
CA LEU A 21 12.28 11.31 2.31
C LEU A 21 13.11 11.38 1.01
N HIS A 22 14.40 11.69 1.16
CA HIS A 22 15.35 11.59 0.05
C HIS A 22 15.64 10.11 -0.28
N ARG A 23 15.70 9.75 -1.57
CA ARG A 23 15.89 8.34 -2.01
C ARG A 23 17.12 7.64 -1.44
N GLN A 24 18.20 8.39 -1.19
CA GLN A 24 19.40 7.82 -0.52
C GLN A 24 19.12 7.25 0.88
N MET A 25 17.99 7.60 1.49
CA MET A 25 17.55 7.06 2.77
C MET A 25 16.76 5.75 2.64
N PHE A 26 16.31 5.36 1.44
CA PHE A 26 15.50 4.15 1.24
C PHE A 26 16.18 2.87 1.72
N PRO A 27 17.48 2.65 1.50
CA PRO A 27 18.14 1.46 2.06
C PRO A 27 18.09 1.40 3.58
N ALA A 28 18.20 2.56 4.26
CA ALA A 28 18.09 2.62 5.72
C ALA A 28 16.64 2.40 6.19
N LEU A 29 15.67 2.98 5.49
CA LEU A 29 14.24 2.79 5.75
C LEU A 29 13.82 1.32 5.56
N ALA A 30 14.24 0.68 4.47
CA ALA A 30 13.94 -0.73 4.18
C ALA A 30 14.47 -1.64 5.30
N ARG A 31 15.73 -1.45 5.72
CA ARG A 31 16.31 -2.18 6.86
C ARG A 31 15.50 -1.98 8.14
N LEU A 32 15.05 -0.76 8.41
CA LEU A 32 14.25 -0.48 9.60
C LEU A 32 12.87 -1.16 9.55
N ILE A 33 12.20 -1.16 8.39
CA ILE A 33 10.92 -1.84 8.19
C ILE A 33 11.08 -3.36 8.38
N VAL A 34 12.13 -3.94 7.80
CA VAL A 34 12.43 -5.38 7.95
C VAL A 34 12.76 -5.75 9.39
N GLU A 35 13.52 -4.93 10.12
CA GLU A 35 13.75 -5.20 11.54
C GLU A 35 12.48 -5.08 12.37
N ALA A 36 11.62 -4.11 12.08
CA ALA A 36 10.32 -4.00 12.75
C ALA A 36 9.40 -5.18 12.44
N SER A 37 9.48 -5.77 11.24
CA SER A 37 8.63 -6.91 10.85
C SER A 37 8.89 -8.18 11.66
N ARG A 38 10.05 -8.27 12.32
CA ARG A 38 10.38 -9.36 13.26
C ARG A 38 9.51 -9.34 14.52
N TYR A 39 8.92 -8.21 14.86
CA TYR A 39 8.12 -8.02 16.07
C TYR A 39 6.65 -7.69 15.78
N SER A 40 6.33 -7.28 14.55
CA SER A 40 4.99 -6.89 14.12
C SER A 40 4.71 -7.42 12.72
N GLN A 41 3.48 -7.86 12.44
CA GLN A 41 3.04 -7.98 11.06
C GLN A 41 2.92 -6.58 10.46
N ILE A 42 3.50 -6.34 9.28
CA ILE A 42 3.49 -5.03 8.63
C ILE A 42 2.71 -5.09 7.33
N TRP A 43 1.77 -4.17 7.18
CA TRP A 43 1.15 -3.82 5.90
C TRP A 43 1.70 -2.47 5.47
N LEU A 44 2.25 -2.40 4.27
CA LEU A 44 2.88 -1.20 3.74
C LEU A 44 2.26 -0.86 2.39
N THR A 45 1.83 0.39 2.23
CA THR A 45 1.51 0.97 0.92
C THR A 45 2.62 1.93 0.53
N SER A 46 3.13 1.79 -0.69
CA SER A 46 4.24 2.56 -1.22
C SER A 46 4.00 2.85 -2.69
N HIS A 47 4.39 4.05 -3.14
CA HIS A 47 4.45 4.39 -4.56
C HIS A 47 5.86 4.17 -5.14
N SER A 48 6.80 3.69 -4.33
CA SER A 48 8.19 3.49 -4.70
C SER A 48 8.46 2.02 -5.03
N ALA A 49 8.67 1.75 -6.33
CA ALA A 49 9.20 0.47 -6.78
C ALA A 49 10.57 0.16 -6.14
N GLU A 50 11.44 1.19 -6.04
CA GLU A 50 12.77 1.07 -5.42
C GLU A 50 12.70 0.64 -3.95
N LEU A 51 11.81 1.24 -3.14
CA LEU A 51 11.64 0.82 -1.75
C LEU A 51 11.09 -0.60 -1.65
N THR A 52 10.15 -0.95 -2.52
CA THR A 52 9.55 -2.30 -2.58
C THR A 52 10.62 -3.36 -2.88
N GLU A 53 11.46 -3.13 -3.90
CA GLU A 53 12.57 -4.00 -4.26
C GLU A 53 13.60 -4.14 -3.13
N LEU A 54 13.95 -3.02 -2.47
CA LEU A 54 14.86 -3.04 -1.33
C LEU A 54 14.31 -3.90 -0.17
N ILE A 55 13.01 -3.80 0.13
CA ILE A 55 12.38 -4.62 1.18
C ILE A 55 12.35 -6.10 0.76
N SER A 56 11.92 -6.41 -0.47
CA SER A 56 11.80 -7.80 -0.94
C SER A 56 13.15 -8.50 -1.09
N SER A 57 14.23 -7.75 -1.28
CA SER A 57 15.60 -8.30 -1.27
C SER A 57 16.11 -8.67 0.13
N LEU A 58 15.52 -8.09 1.18
CA LEU A 58 15.95 -8.24 2.57
C LEU A 58 15.07 -9.22 3.38
N ALA A 59 13.80 -9.39 3.00
CA ALA A 59 12.87 -10.29 3.66
C ALA A 59 11.79 -10.83 2.71
N GLU A 60 11.30 -12.03 3.02
CA GLU A 60 10.12 -12.57 2.33
C GLU A 60 8.93 -11.62 2.54
N SER A 61 8.32 -11.23 1.42
CA SER A 61 7.22 -10.27 1.40
C SER A 61 6.24 -10.64 0.30
N GLN A 62 4.97 -10.39 0.55
CA GLN A 62 3.91 -10.49 -0.45
C GLN A 62 3.69 -9.11 -1.04
N ILE A 63 3.84 -8.98 -2.36
CA ILE A 63 3.71 -7.72 -3.08
C ILE A 63 2.41 -7.74 -3.87
N TYR A 64 1.60 -6.70 -3.69
CA TYR A 64 0.35 -6.50 -4.41
C TYR A 64 0.44 -5.20 -5.18
N GLU A 65 0.42 -5.28 -6.50
CA GLU A 65 0.27 -4.11 -7.36
C GLU A 65 -1.20 -3.70 -7.37
N LEU A 66 -1.45 -2.42 -7.09
CA LEU A 66 -2.79 -1.86 -7.02
C LEU A 66 -2.95 -0.84 -8.14
N GLU A 67 -3.93 -1.08 -9.00
CA GLU A 67 -4.34 -0.13 -10.03
C GLU A 67 -5.57 0.64 -9.56
N THR A 68 -5.65 1.91 -9.92
CA THR A 68 -6.89 2.66 -9.74
C THR A 68 -7.96 2.00 -10.59
N ALA A 69 -9.01 1.48 -9.96
CA ALA A 69 -10.15 0.98 -10.70
C ALA A 69 -10.65 2.10 -11.62
N ALA A 70 -10.73 1.82 -12.92
CA ALA A 70 -11.35 2.75 -13.86
C ALA A 70 -12.73 3.10 -13.32
N VAL A 71 -12.94 4.36 -12.96
CA VAL A 71 -14.26 4.86 -12.57
C VAL A 71 -15.16 4.54 -13.76
N ARG A 72 -16.04 3.54 -13.63
CA ARG A 72 -17.07 3.31 -14.63
C ARG A 72 -17.81 4.63 -14.73
N PRO A 73 -17.86 5.29 -15.90
CA PRO A 73 -18.73 6.43 -16.05
C PRO A 73 -20.13 5.94 -15.67
N GLU A 74 -20.78 6.64 -14.73
CA GLU A 74 -22.17 6.41 -14.39
C GLU A 74 -22.96 6.60 -15.70
N SER A 75 -23.20 5.50 -16.41
CA SER A 75 -23.96 5.52 -17.64
C SER A 75 -25.37 5.91 -17.26
N GLU A 76 -25.72 7.14 -17.62
CA GLU A 76 -27.04 7.64 -17.95
C GLU A 76 -28.15 6.60 -17.69
N ALA A 77 -28.90 6.85 -16.63
CA ALA A 77 -30.04 6.05 -16.19
C ALA A 77 -30.82 5.49 -17.38
N GLU A 78 -30.92 4.17 -17.41
CA GLU A 78 -31.78 3.38 -18.28
C GLU A 78 -33.17 4.04 -18.33
N LYS A 79 -33.48 4.77 -19.41
CA LYS A 79 -34.83 5.33 -19.60
C LYS A 79 -35.78 4.15 -19.69
N PRO A 80 -36.83 4.09 -18.85
CA PRO A 80 -37.71 2.94 -18.83
C PRO A 80 -38.41 2.81 -20.18
N ALA A 81 -38.34 1.61 -20.77
CA ALA A 81 -38.97 1.28 -22.03
C ALA A 81 -40.46 1.64 -21.97
N ALA A 82 -40.91 2.50 -22.90
CA ALA A 82 -42.31 2.85 -23.05
C ALA A 82 -43.13 1.57 -23.26
N ARG A 83 -43.98 1.24 -22.28
CA ARG A 83 -45.02 0.22 -22.39
C ARG A 83 -45.90 0.58 -23.59
N ARG A 84 -45.84 -0.25 -24.63
CA ARG A 84 -46.76 -0.22 -25.77
C ARG A 84 -48.11 -0.76 -25.28
N ALA A 85 -49.07 0.13 -25.05
CA ALA A 85 -50.47 -0.23 -24.90
C ALA A 85 -51.04 -0.64 -26.27
N LEU A 86 -52.03 -1.54 -26.22
CA LEU A 86 -52.65 -2.31 -27.32
C LEU A 86 -52.88 -1.53 -28.62
#